data_AF-A0A7S3W4A4-F1
#
_entry.id   AF-A0A7S3W4A4-F1
#
_cell.length_a   1.000
_cell.length_b   1.000
_cell.length_c   1.000
_cell.angle_alpha   90.00
_cell.angle_beta   90.00
_cell.angle_gamma   90.00
#
_symmetry.space_group_name_H-M   'P 1'
#
loop_
_entity.id
_entity.type
_entity.pdbx_description
1 polymer ?
#
loop_
_entity_poly.entity_id
_entity_poly.type
_entity_poly.pdbx_seq_one_letter_code
_entity_poly.pdbx_strand_id
1 'polypeptide(L)'
;LVMCLQQRIRLAIALNKVAATFIGHTPRIMIVPVVQSLLGIIWCAGWALSAAFLLSQVPDTYTPMGYYETYAEAYGVDADAWFGQGTPGACTDKWPTGRVWKDQEC
;
A
#
# COMPACT_ATOMS: atom_id res chain seq x y z
N LEU A 1 40.08 9.51 -3.40
CA LEU A 1 38.90 8.70 -3.01
C LEU A 1 39.22 7.70 -1.89
N VAL A 2 40.30 6.93 -1.98
CA VAL A 2 40.75 5.98 -0.93
C VAL A 2 41.05 6.66 0.42
N MET A 3 41.68 7.84 0.44
CA MET A 3 41.96 8.57 1.70
C MET A 3 40.72 9.18 2.37
N CYS A 4 39.70 9.58 1.59
CA CYS A 4 38.45 10.12 2.15
C CYS A 4 37.59 9.03 2.83
N LEU A 5 37.70 7.78 2.38
CA LEU A 5 37.01 6.64 2.98
C LEU A 5 37.67 6.17 4.29
N GLN A 6 38.99 6.33 4.43
CA GLN A 6 39.70 5.95 5.66
C GLN A 6 39.24 6.75 6.88
N GLN A 7 38.98 8.05 6.72
CA GLN A 7 38.44 8.88 7.80
C GLN A 7 37.01 8.45 8.19
N ARG A 8 36.17 8.11 7.20
CA ARG A 8 34.82 7.60 7.46
C ARG A 8 34.82 6.25 8.18
N ILE A 9 35.72 5.34 7.81
CA ILE A 9 35.88 4.05 8.48
C ILE A 9 36.35 4.24 9.93
N ARG A 10 37.33 5.11 10.17
CA ARG A 10 37.80 5.42 11.53
C ARG A 10 36.71 6.05 12.39
N LEU A 11 35.90 6.95 11.81
CA LEU A 11 34.74 7.54 12.48
C LEU A 11 33.69 6.47 12.84
N ALA A 12 33.36 5.58 11.90
CA ALA A 12 32.41 4.50 12.13
C ALA A 12 32.89 3.53 13.24
N ILE A 13 34.18 3.19 13.27
CA ILE A 13 34.78 2.36 14.33
C ILE A 13 34.72 3.09 15.68
N ALA A 14 35.08 4.37 15.73
CA ALA A 14 35.01 5.17 16.96
C ALA A 14 33.58 5.28 17.49
N LEU A 15 32.60 5.50 16.61
CA LEU A 15 31.18 5.51 16.95
C LEU A 15 30.72 4.16 17.50
N ASN A 16 31.06 3.05 16.84
CA ASN A 16 30.71 1.72 17.32
C ASN A 16 31.37 1.39 18.68
N LYS A 17 32.60 1.86 18.93
CA LYS A 17 33.26 1.70 20.23
C LYS A 17 32.50 2.45 21.33
N VAL A 18 32.10 3.69 21.09
CA VAL A 18 31.30 4.47 22.04
C VAL A 18 29.92 3.85 22.23
N ALA A 19 29.28 3.40 21.16
CA ALA A 19 27.99 2.71 21.22
C ALA A 19 28.07 1.41 22.03
N ALA A 20 29.14 0.61 21.87
CA ALA A 20 29.36 -0.61 22.64
C ALA A 20 29.54 -0.32 24.14
N THR A 21 30.33 0.70 24.49
CA THR A 21 30.49 1.14 25.89
C THR A 21 29.16 1.64 26.46
N PHE A 22 28.38 2.37 25.67
CA PHE A 22 27.08 2.88 26.08
C PHE A 22 26.05 1.76 26.31
N ILE A 23 26.01 0.75 25.44
CA ILE A 23 25.19 -0.46 25.62
C ILE A 23 25.60 -1.20 26.90
N GLY A 24 26.90 -1.31 27.18
CA GLY A 24 27.41 -1.94 28.41
C GLY A 24 26.94 -1.24 29.70
N HIS A 25 26.86 0.10 29.70
CA HIS A 25 26.37 0.86 30.85
C HIS A 25 24.85 0.98 30.92
N THR A 26 24.16 0.90 29.78
CA THR A 26 22.70 1.07 29.69
C THR A 26 22.04 -0.01 28.83
N PRO A 27 22.01 -1.27 29.30
CA PRO A 27 21.51 -2.41 28.50
C PRO A 27 20.04 -2.27 28.08
N ARG A 28 19.27 -1.44 28.80
CA ARG A 28 17.85 -1.19 28.51
C ARG A 28 17.62 -0.56 27.13
N ILE A 29 18.60 0.10 26.54
CA ILE A 29 18.42 0.75 25.24
C ILE A 29 18.22 -0.24 24.09
N MET A 30 18.75 -1.46 24.23
CA MET A 30 18.56 -2.54 23.24
C MET A 30 17.10 -2.99 23.14
N ILE A 31 16.28 -2.73 24.16
CA ILE A 31 14.86 -3.10 24.21
C ILE A 31 14.02 -2.15 23.34
N VAL A 32 14.45 -0.90 23.19
CA VAL A 32 13.71 0.13 22.45
C VAL A 32 13.39 -0.28 21.01
N PRO A 33 14.37 -0.66 20.16
CA PRO A 33 14.07 -1.07 18.79
C PRO A 33 13.21 -2.34 18.73
N VAL A 34 13.37 -3.27 19.68
CA VAL A 34 12.55 -4.50 19.75
C VAL A 34 11.08 -4.15 20.01
N VAL A 35 10.81 -3.31 21.01
CA VAL A 35 9.45 -2.86 21.32
C VAL A 35 8.86 -2.06 20.16
N GLN A 36 9.66 -1.18 19.53
CA GLN A 36 9.23 -0.41 18.37
C GLN A 36 8.83 -1.32 17.20
N SER A 37 9.61 -2.37 16.90
CA SER A 37 9.26 -3.34 15.86
C SER A 37 7.97 -4.09 16.17
N LEU A 38 7.76 -4.51 17.43
CA LEU A 38 6.53 -5.20 17.83
C LEU A 38 5.30 -4.30 17.70
N LEU A 39 5.39 -3.04 18.14
CA LEU A 39 4.32 -2.06 17.96
C LEU A 39 4.01 -1.82 16.48
N GLY A 40 5.04 -1.74 15.63
CA GLY A 40 4.89 -1.63 14.18
C GLY A 40 4.14 -2.83 13.58
N ILE A 41 4.48 -4.06 13.99
CA ILE A 41 3.80 -5.28 13.52
C ILE A 41 2.32 -5.27 13.94
N ILE A 42 2.04 -4.96 15.20
CA ILE A 42 0.67 -4.89 15.72
C ILE A 42 -0.15 -3.84 14.97
N TRP A 43 0.46 -2.67 14.72
CA TRP A 43 -0.16 -1.60 13.94
C TRP A 43 -0.50 -2.05 12.52
N CYS A 44 0.45 -2.66 11.81
CA CYS A 44 0.24 -3.20 10.47
C CYS A 44 -0.87 -4.27 10.45
N ALA A 45 -0.88 -5.18 11.43
CA ALA A 45 -1.91 -6.20 11.56
C ALA A 45 -3.29 -5.57 11.82
N GLY A 46 -3.38 -4.56 12.68
CA GLY A 46 -4.61 -3.81 12.94
C GLY A 46 -5.17 -3.16 11.68
N TRP A 47 -4.30 -2.53 10.87
CA TRP A 47 -4.70 -1.96 9.58
C TRP A 47 -5.15 -3.03 8.58
N ALA A 48 -4.40 -4.12 8.47
CA ALA A 48 -4.73 -5.21 7.55
C ALA A 48 -6.09 -5.85 7.89
N LEU A 49 -6.34 -6.11 9.17
CA LEU A 49 -7.62 -6.65 9.65
C LEU A 49 -8.77 -5.66 9.44
N SER A 50 -8.55 -4.36 9.69
CA SER A 50 -9.57 -3.34 9.46
C SER A 50 -9.93 -3.23 7.99
N ALA A 51 -8.95 -3.22 7.09
CA ALA A 51 -9.17 -3.19 5.65
C ALA A 51 -9.89 -4.46 5.16
N ALA A 52 -9.44 -5.64 5.59
CA ALA A 52 -10.08 -6.90 5.26
C ALA A 52 -11.53 -6.97 5.77
N PHE A 53 -11.79 -6.49 6.98
CA PHE A 53 -13.13 -6.40 7.54
C PHE A 53 -14.01 -5.47 6.69
N LEU A 54 -13.55 -4.26 6.37
CA LEU A 54 -14.32 -3.34 5.52
C LEU A 54 -14.64 -3.95 4.15
N LEU A 55 -13.69 -4.65 3.53
CA LEU A 55 -13.92 -5.35 2.25
C LEU A 55 -14.87 -6.54 2.40
N SER A 56 -14.85 -7.25 3.54
CA SER A 56 -15.77 -8.38 3.78
C SER A 56 -17.24 -7.98 3.86
N GLN A 57 -17.53 -6.70 4.10
CA GLN A 57 -18.90 -6.18 4.15
C GLN A 57 -19.40 -5.71 2.79
N VAL A 58 -18.57 -5.78 1.75
CA VAL A 58 -18.97 -5.41 0.39
C VAL A 58 -19.86 -6.52 -0.19
N PRO A 59 -21.09 -6.22 -0.60
CA PRO A 59 -21.96 -7.22 -1.22
C PRO A 59 -21.37 -7.75 -2.52
N ASP A 60 -21.60 -9.03 -2.83
CA ASP A 60 -21.08 -9.70 -4.03
C ASP A 60 -21.41 -8.96 -5.34
N THR A 61 -22.50 -8.17 -5.34
CA THR A 61 -22.92 -7.39 -6.50
C THR A 61 -22.00 -6.20 -6.82
N TYR A 62 -21.08 -5.82 -5.94
CA TYR A 62 -20.13 -4.71 -6.15
C TYR A 62 -18.78 -5.18 -6.72
N THR A 63 -18.45 -6.46 -6.61
CA THR A 63 -17.19 -7.04 -7.13
C THR A 63 -17.47 -8.30 -7.94
N PRO A 64 -18.08 -8.19 -9.13
CA PRO A 64 -18.29 -9.33 -10.00
C PRO A 64 -16.94 -9.94 -10.40
N MET A 65 -16.76 -11.23 -10.11
CA MET A 65 -15.53 -11.99 -10.41
C MET A 65 -15.48 -12.54 -11.85
N GLY A 66 -16.49 -12.22 -12.66
CA GLY A 66 -16.60 -12.65 -14.05
C GLY A 66 -15.71 -11.85 -15.01
N TYR A 67 -15.48 -12.40 -16.20
CA TYR A 67 -14.92 -11.67 -17.32
C TYR A 67 -16.05 -11.01 -18.12
N TYR A 68 -15.88 -9.75 -18.50
CA TYR A 68 -16.79 -9.07 -19.42
C TYR A 68 -16.28 -9.25 -20.85
N GLU A 69 -17.15 -9.72 -21.76
CA GLU A 69 -16.77 -9.95 -23.15
C GLU A 69 -16.58 -8.63 -23.93
N THR A 70 -17.26 -7.55 -23.52
CA THR A 70 -17.17 -6.25 -24.21
C THR A 70 -16.99 -5.08 -23.26
N TYR A 71 -16.28 -4.04 -23.73
CA TYR A 71 -16.06 -2.81 -22.96
C TYR A 71 -17.36 -2.04 -22.69
N ALA A 72 -18.32 -2.08 -23.62
CA ALA A 72 -19.62 -1.44 -23.46
C ALA A 72 -20.42 -2.05 -22.30
N GLU A 73 -20.27 -3.35 -22.03
CA GLU A 73 -20.89 -4.02 -20.89
C GLU A 73 -20.20 -3.66 -19.56
N ALA A 74 -18.88 -3.58 -19.55
CA ALA A 74 -18.09 -3.30 -18.35
C ALA A 74 -18.16 -1.82 -17.92
N TYR A 75 -17.92 -0.89 -18.85
CA TYR A 75 -17.81 0.54 -18.57
C TYR A 75 -19.09 1.33 -18.87
N GLY A 76 -19.93 0.82 -19.78
CA GLY A 76 -21.08 1.53 -20.30
C GLY A 76 -20.75 2.24 -21.61
N VAL A 77 -21.79 2.81 -22.24
CA VAL A 77 -21.64 3.71 -23.40
C VAL A 77 -21.85 5.14 -22.93
N ASP A 78 -20.91 6.00 -23.29
CA ASP A 78 -21.01 7.44 -23.05
C ASP A 78 -22.21 8.01 -23.82
N ALA A 79 -22.87 8.99 -23.23
CA ALA A 79 -23.95 9.72 -23.87
C ALA A 79 -23.44 10.41 -25.16
N ASP A 80 -23.98 10.00 -26.29
CA ASP A 80 -23.80 10.68 -27.56
C ASP A 80 -24.60 11.99 -27.59
N ALA A 81 -23.86 13.10 -27.44
CA ALA A 81 -24.31 14.50 -27.52
C ALA A 81 -25.35 14.96 -26.47
N TRP A 82 -25.62 16.28 -26.46
CA TRP A 82 -26.28 17.12 -25.43
C TRP A 82 -27.59 16.60 -24.79
N PHE A 83 -28.23 15.56 -25.35
CA PHE A 83 -29.43 14.90 -24.83
C PHE A 83 -29.35 13.36 -24.80
N GLY A 84 -28.20 12.76 -25.11
CA GLY A 84 -27.99 11.31 -25.08
C GLY A 84 -28.04 10.78 -23.64
N GLN A 85 -28.74 9.67 -23.44
CA GLN A 85 -28.78 8.99 -22.15
C GLN A 85 -27.80 7.82 -22.21
N GLY A 86 -26.56 8.08 -21.78
CA GLY A 86 -25.53 7.05 -21.68
C GLY A 86 -25.96 5.95 -20.71
N THR A 87 -25.73 4.69 -21.07
CA THR A 87 -26.07 3.56 -20.20
C THR A 87 -24.85 3.21 -19.34
N PRO A 88 -24.93 3.30 -18.00
CA PRO A 88 -23.84 2.87 -17.14
C PRO A 88 -23.60 1.37 -17.29
N GLY A 89 -22.33 0.98 -17.32
CA GLY A 89 -21.90 -0.42 -17.35
C GLY A 89 -21.84 -1.03 -15.96
N ALA A 90 -21.65 -2.35 -15.90
CA ALA A 90 -21.68 -3.11 -14.65
C ALA A 90 -20.62 -2.70 -13.61
N CYS A 91 -19.55 -1.99 -14.02
CA CYS A 91 -18.53 -1.45 -13.12
C CYS A 91 -18.71 0.04 -12.79
N THR A 92 -19.64 0.73 -13.47
CA THR A 92 -19.90 2.17 -13.33
C THR A 92 -21.31 2.48 -12.80
N ASP A 93 -22.14 1.45 -12.60
CA ASP A 93 -23.51 1.56 -12.09
C ASP A 93 -23.61 1.86 -10.58
N LYS A 94 -22.50 1.71 -9.84
CA LYS A 94 -22.46 1.81 -8.37
C LYS A 94 -21.41 2.80 -7.87
N TRP A 95 -21.69 3.39 -6.71
CA TRP A 95 -20.79 4.30 -5.99
C TRP A 95 -20.08 3.55 -4.84
N PRO A 96 -18.74 3.66 -4.66
CA PRO A 96 -17.77 4.40 -5.46
C PRO A 96 -17.56 3.85 -6.88
N THR A 97 -17.54 4.73 -7.88
CA THR A 97 -17.38 4.34 -9.29
C THR A 97 -16.01 3.71 -9.49
N GLY A 98 -16.00 2.46 -9.95
CA GLY A 98 -14.77 1.74 -10.26
C GLY A 98 -14.06 2.28 -11.50
N ARG A 99 -12.82 1.83 -11.73
CA ARG A 99 -12.12 2.02 -13.00
C ARG A 99 -12.06 0.69 -13.73
N VAL A 100 -12.33 0.71 -15.03
CA VAL A 100 -12.17 -0.46 -15.91
C VAL A 100 -10.80 -0.37 -16.57
N TRP A 101 -10.02 -1.45 -16.52
CA TRP A 101 -8.75 -1.56 -17.24
C TRP A 101 -9.02 -1.61 -18.74
N LYS A 102 -8.41 -0.71 -19.51
CA LYS A 102 -8.46 -0.72 -20.97
C LYS A 102 -7.27 -1.51 -21.49
N ASP A 103 -7.50 -2.73 -21.96
CA ASP A 103 -6.42 -3.56 -22.52
C ASP A 103 -6.04 -3.17 -23.97
N GLN A 104 -6.78 -2.22 -24.56
CA GLN A 104 -6.53 -1.70 -25.91
C GLN A 104 -6.13 -0.21 -25.86
N GLU A 105 -4.84 0.04 -25.69
CA GLU A 105 -4.17 1.17 -26.36
C GLU A 105 -3.30 0.56 -27.49
N CYS A 106 -3.89 0.41 -28.66
CA CYS A 106 -3.22 0.26 -29.96
C CYS A 106 -3.83 1.29 -30.92
#